data_AF-A0A661Z825-F1
#
_entry.id   AF-A0A661Z825-F1
#
_cell.length_a   1.000
_cell.length_b   1.000
_cell.length_c   1.000
_cell.angle_alpha   90.00
_cell.angle_beta   90.00
_cell.angle_gamma   90.00
#
_symmetry.space_group_name_H-M   'P 1'
#
loop_
_entity.id
_entity.type
_entity.pdbx_description
1 polymer ?
#
loop_
_entity_poly.entity_id
_entity_poly.type
_entity_poly.pdbx_seq_one_letter_code
_entity_poly.pdbx_strand_id
1 'polypeptide(L)' 'MEYTELKITLNPNTVEYREIIIAELANINFESFNETDKGISAYIKSELFDNQKIKQLFF' A
#
# COMPACT_ATOMS: atom_id res chain seq x y z
N MET A 1 18.03 8.15 -0.14
CA MET A 1 17.28 7.00 -0.68
C MET A 1 15.93 7.54 -1.09
N GLU A 2 15.54 7.35 -2.35
CA GLU A 2 14.25 7.81 -2.87
C GLU A 2 13.15 6.80 -2.52
N TYR A 3 12.00 7.32 -2.11
CA TYR A 3 10.84 6.54 -1.73
C TYR A 3 9.63 6.93 -2.57
N THR A 4 8.88 5.94 -3.00
CA THR A 4 7.59 6.13 -3.67
C THR A 4 6.48 5.95 -2.64
N GLU A 5 5.66 6.98 -2.49
CA GLU A 5 4.45 6.94 -1.66
C GLU A 5 3.26 6.48 -2.51
N LEU A 6 2.59 5.42 -2.07
CA LEU A 6 1.33 4.94 -2.63
C LEU A 6 0.19 5.31 -1.68
N LYS A 7 -0.76 6.12 -2.16
CA LYS A 7 -1.96 6.49 -1.40
C LYS A 7 -3.13 5.63 -1.82
N ILE A 8 -3.64 4.84 -0.89
CA ILE A 8 -4.78 3.95 -1.12
C ILE A 8 -5.96 4.52 -0.35
N THR A 9 -7.02 4.87 -1.09
CA THR A 9 -8.30 5.26 -0.50
C THR A 9 -9.17 4.03 -0.38
N LEU A 10 -9.67 3.75 0.81
CA LEU A 10 -10.53 2.62 1.09
C LEU A 10 -11.96 3.11 1.30
N ASN A 11 -12.93 2.39 0.74
CA ASN A 11 -14.34 2.65 0.96
C ASN A 11 -15.12 1.32 0.95
N PRO A 12 -15.54 0.78 2.10
CA PRO A 12 -15.46 1.38 3.43
C PRO A 12 -14.04 1.33 4.04
N ASN A 13 -13.62 2.40 4.72
CA ASN A 13 -12.33 2.46 5.42
C ASN A 13 -12.41 1.80 6.81
N THR A 14 -12.59 0.47 6.86
CA THR A 14 -12.59 -0.29 8.12
C THR A 14 -11.19 -0.79 8.48
N VAL A 15 -10.98 -1.11 9.76
CA VAL A 15 -9.70 -1.65 10.26
C VAL A 15 -9.35 -2.96 9.56
N GLU A 16 -10.31 -3.86 9.38
CA GLU A 16 -10.12 -5.17 8.72
C GLU A 16 -9.62 -5.01 7.29
N TYR A 17 -10.22 -4.10 6.51
CA TYR A 17 -9.77 -3.83 5.14
C TYR A 17 -8.38 -3.22 5.11
N ARG A 18 -8.04 -2.37 6.08
CA ARG A 18 -6.70 -1.81 6.21
C ARG A 18 -5.66 -2.90 6.47
N GLU A 19 -5.92 -3.80 7.40
CA GLU A 19 -4.98 -4.89 7.72
C GLU A 19 -4.76 -5.84 6.54
N ILE A 20 -5.82 -6.20 5.82
CA ILE A 20 -5.72 -7.02 4.60
C ILE A 20 -4.83 -6.33 3.57
N ILE A 21 -5.07 -5.04 3.31
CA ILE A 21 -4.30 -4.28 2.32
C ILE A 21 -2.83 -4.14 2.74
N ILE A 22 -2.56 -3.89 4.03
CA ILE A 22 -1.19 -3.82 4.56
C ILE A 22 -0.45 -5.15 4.34
N ALA A 23 -1.10 -6.28 4.63
CA ALA A 23 -0.52 -7.61 4.42
C ALA A 23 -0.16 -7.86 2.95
N GLU A 24 -1.06 -7.52 2.03
CA GLU A 24 -0.83 -7.65 0.58
C GLU A 24 0.31 -6.74 0.09
N LEU A 25 0.37 -5.50 0.57
CA LEU A 25 1.45 -4.57 0.22
C LEU A 25 2.80 -5.00 0.78
N ALA A 26 2.83 -5.57 2.00
CA ALA A 26 4.03 -6.12 2.59
C ALA A 26 4.61 -7.26 1.74
N ASN A 27 3.76 -8.08 1.13
CA ASN A 27 4.18 -9.14 0.20
C ASN A 27 4.87 -8.59 -1.06
N ILE A 28 4.58 -7.35 -1.46
CA ILE A 28 5.17 -6.72 -2.65
C ILE A 28 6.27 -5.69 -2.34
N ASN A 29 6.92 -5.78 -1.17
CA ASN A 29 8.07 -4.99 -0.72
C ASN A 29 7.78 -3.58 -0.19
N PHE A 30 6.51 -3.26 0.14
CA PHE A 30 6.26 -2.08 0.95
C PHE A 30 6.74 -2.33 2.39
N GLU A 31 7.44 -1.35 2.95
CA GLU A 31 8.12 -1.49 4.24
C GLU A 31 7.54 -0.57 5.33
N SER A 32 6.74 0.43 4.95
CA SER A 32 6.14 1.37 5.90
C SER A 32 4.71 1.70 5.50
N PHE A 33 3.83 1.78 6.50
CA PHE A 33 2.39 1.98 6.36
C PHE A 33 1.93 3.03 7.37
N ASN A 34 1.25 4.05 6.88
CA ASN A 34 0.60 5.07 7.68
C ASN A 34 -0.89 5.02 7.44
N GLU A 35 -1.66 4.80 8.50
CA GLU A 35 -3.11 4.95 8.44
C GLU A 35 -3.49 6.42 8.23
N THR A 36 -4.50 6.66 7.40
CA THR A 36 -5.03 7.99 7.13
C THR A 36 -6.55 7.95 7.27
N ASP A 37 -7.18 9.13 7.41
CA ASP A 37 -8.65 9.24 7.51
C ASP A 37 -9.38 8.59 6.33
N LYS A 38 -8.72 8.49 5.17
CA LYS A 38 -9.27 7.97 3.91
C LYS A 38 -8.84 6.55 3.57
N GLY A 39 -7.88 5.97 4.30
CA GLY A 39 -7.31 4.66 3.98
C GLY A 39 -5.89 4.53 4.51
N ILE A 40 -4.92 4.24 3.64
CA ILE A 40 -3.51 3.98 4.01
C ILE A 40 -2.56 4.66 3.02
N SER A 41 -1.49 5.25 3.54
CA SER A 41 -0.28 5.61 2.79
C SER A 41 0.77 4.53 2.99
N ALA A 42 1.27 3.93 1.92
CA ALA A 42 2.33 2.93 1.97
C ALA A 42 3.60 3.44 1.28
N TYR A 43 4.77 3.09 1.80
CA TYR A 43 6.06 3.51 1.27
C TYR A 43 6.90 2.31 0.83
N ILE A 44 7.49 2.44 -0.35
CA ILE A 44 8.42 1.47 -0.94
C ILE A 44 9.62 2.24 -1.49
N LYS A 45 10.80 1.62 -1.47
CA LYS A 45 11.97 2.20 -2.14
C LYS A 45 11.68 2.35 -3.62
N SER A 46 11.96 3.53 -4.20
CA SER A 46 11.62 3.80 -5.60
C SER A 46 12.28 2.82 -6.58
N GLU A 47 13.39 2.20 -6.20
CA GLU A 47 14.07 1.15 -6.97
C GLU A 47 13.34 -0.21 -6.98
N LEU A 48 12.50 -0.47 -5.97
CA LEU A 48 11.69 -1.68 -5.84
C LEU A 48 10.25 -1.49 -6.32
N PHE A 49 9.87 -0.25 -6.66
CA PHE A 49 8.53 0.07 -7.11
C PHE A 49 8.23 -0.60 -8.45
N ASP A 50 7.22 -1.47 -8.45
CA ASP A 50 6.78 -2.20 -9.64
C ASP A 50 5.26 -2.05 -9.81
N ASN A 51 4.88 -1.28 -10.84
CA ASN A 51 3.49 -1.02 -11.16
C ASN A 51 2.72 -2.29 -11.56
N GLN A 52 3.39 -3.34 -12.06
CA GLN A 52 2.71 -4.58 -12.41
C GLN A 52 2.26 -5.34 -11.16
N LYS A 53 3.08 -5.35 -10.10
CA LYS A 53 2.72 -5.99 -8.83
C LYS A 53 1.51 -5.33 -8.19
N ILE A 54 1.44 -4.00 -8.22
CA ILE A 54 0.29 -3.25 -7.70
C ILE A 54 -0.98 -3.60 -8.50
N LYS A 55 -0.89 -3.64 -9.83
CA LYS A 55 -2.05 -4.00 -10.65
C LYS A 55 -2.58 -5.39 -10.36
N GLN A 56 -1.72 -6.36 -10.07
CA GLN A 56 -2.15 -7.73 -9.72
C GLN A 56 -2.92 -7.82 -8.41
N LEU A 57 -2.72 -6.88 -7.46
CA LEU A 57 -3.45 -6.85 -6.20
C LEU A 57 -4.87 -6.30 -6.33
N PHE A 58 -5.15 -5.51 -7.37
CA PHE A 58 -6.42 -4.79 -7.55
C PHE A 58 -7.20 -5.22 -8.81
N PHE A 59 -6.83 -6.36 -9.43
CA PHE A 59 -7.49 -6.90 -10.64
C PHE A 59 -8.27 -8.19 -10.36
#